data_AF-A0A3C0GHP6-F1
#
_entry.id   AF-A0A3C0GHP6-F1
#
_cell.length_a   1.000
_cell.length_b   1.000
_cell.length_c   1.000
_cell.angle_alpha   90.00
_cell.angle_beta   90.00
_cell.angle_gamma   90.00
#
_symmetry.space_group_name_H-M   'P 1'
#
loop_
_entity.id
_entity.type
_entity.pdbx_description
1 polymer ?
#
loop_
_entity_poly.entity_id
_entity_poly.type
_entity_poly.pdbx_seq_one_letter_code
_entity_poly.pdbx_strand_id
1 'polypeptide(L)'
;MSDYWRALSIVKKYEGFNERAYCDPETGGEPFTIGYGTQFYPDETPVKQGHRCTKEKAIEYLINEIREISKEIEKLDLPIDFAMKEALASFVHSVGWKPFLYSSIIDSAERRDWLAVVEEINSWIYDRNNNVIAPLINRRQEEALLFLSNVDCAWTSQELLLKAFRDYSAAPHEVRAIRNLQQQINPYVLADFYNQFYLKGPKDWEMSTEDLDKIS
;
A
#
# COMPACT_ATOMS: atom_id res chain seq x y z
N MET A 1 -5.92 18.75 13.98
CA MET A 1 -5.51 17.39 13.56
C MET A 1 -4.32 17.58 12.63
N SER A 2 -3.27 16.75 12.72
CA SER A 2 -2.12 16.87 11.81
C SER A 2 -2.62 16.77 10.36
N ASP A 3 -2.21 17.68 9.49
CA ASP A 3 -2.68 17.74 8.10
C ASP A 3 -2.37 16.42 7.35
N TYR A 4 -1.38 15.64 7.78
CA TYR A 4 -0.90 14.42 7.10
C TYR A 4 -1.24 13.10 7.83
N TRP A 5 -2.44 12.97 8.40
CA TRP A 5 -2.79 11.83 9.27
C TRP A 5 -2.80 10.46 8.57
N ARG A 6 -3.08 10.39 7.25
CA ARG A 6 -3.14 9.12 6.50
C ARG A 6 -1.73 8.58 6.28
N ALA A 7 -0.80 9.46 5.90
CA ALA A 7 0.62 9.14 5.81
C ALA A 7 1.16 8.65 7.17
N LEU A 8 0.90 9.40 8.23
CA LEU A 8 1.31 9.04 9.59
C LEU A 8 0.75 7.67 10.04
N SER A 9 -0.49 7.35 9.66
CA SER A 9 -1.12 6.06 9.98
C SER A 9 -0.41 4.90 9.29
N ILE A 10 -0.11 5.02 8.00
CA ILE A 10 0.60 3.99 7.23
C ILE A 10 2.00 3.79 7.82
N VAL A 11 2.77 4.87 8.00
CA VAL A 11 4.13 4.77 8.55
C VAL A 11 4.13 4.08 9.91
N LYS A 12 3.28 4.51 10.85
CA LYS A 12 3.23 3.92 12.19
C LYS A 12 2.88 2.44 12.18
N LYS A 13 2.03 2.01 11.24
CA LYS A 13 1.61 0.62 11.08
C LYS A 13 2.75 -0.27 10.61
N TYR A 14 3.58 0.19 9.67
CA TYR A 14 4.61 -0.63 9.04
C TYR A 14 6.01 -0.49 9.66
N GLU A 15 6.39 0.68 10.16
CA GLU A 15 7.68 0.87 10.86
C GLU A 15 7.67 0.28 12.27
N GLY A 16 6.51 0.30 12.93
CA GLY A 16 6.43 0.00 14.35
C GLY A 16 7.15 1.04 15.23
N PHE A 17 7.07 0.88 16.54
CA PHE A 17 7.69 1.82 17.50
C PHE A 17 8.89 1.17 18.19
N ASN A 18 10.04 1.85 18.10
CA ASN A 18 11.27 1.46 18.79
C ASN A 18 11.66 2.52 19.85
N GLU A 19 11.55 2.17 21.13
CA GLU A 19 11.89 3.07 22.24
C GLU A 19 13.38 3.43 22.28
N ARG A 20 14.24 2.49 21.87
CA ARG A 20 15.71 2.60 21.92
C ARG A 20 16.28 2.68 20.52
N ALA A 21 17.31 3.50 20.35
CA ALA A 21 18.06 3.56 19.11
C ALA A 21 18.73 2.21 18.79
N TYR A 22 18.59 1.75 17.56
CA TYR A 22 19.21 0.53 17.04
C TYR A 22 20.02 0.85 15.78
N CYS A 23 21.09 0.09 15.53
CA CYS A 23 21.91 0.23 14.33
C CYS A 23 21.31 -0.54 13.15
N ASP A 24 21.67 -0.13 11.93
CA ASP A 24 21.45 -0.95 10.75
C ASP A 24 22.16 -2.32 10.95
N PRO A 25 21.43 -3.46 10.82
CA PRO A 25 22.01 -4.79 10.98
C PRO A 25 23.23 -5.06 10.08
N GLU A 26 23.33 -4.40 8.93
CA GLU A 26 24.45 -4.58 8.01
C GLU A 26 25.71 -3.83 8.44
N THR A 27 25.56 -2.63 9.03
CA THR A 27 26.71 -1.79 9.42
C THR A 27 27.19 -2.11 10.83
N GLY A 28 26.31 -2.61 11.70
CA GLY A 28 26.60 -2.79 13.12
C GLY A 28 26.92 -1.49 13.86
N GLY A 29 26.64 -0.34 13.23
CA GLY A 29 27.02 1.00 13.67
C GLY A 29 26.10 2.07 13.11
N GLU A 30 26.64 3.18 12.62
CA GLU A 30 25.83 4.22 11.98
C GLU A 30 25.27 3.75 10.62
N PRO A 31 24.10 4.24 10.17
CA PRO A 31 23.18 5.12 10.90
C PRO A 31 22.38 4.38 12.00
N PHE A 32 22.05 5.10 13.07
CA PHE A 32 21.12 4.61 14.09
C PHE A 32 19.70 5.09 13.80
N THR A 33 18.72 4.23 14.06
CA THR A 33 17.29 4.50 13.86
C THR A 33 16.56 4.40 15.20
N ILE A 34 15.58 5.29 15.44
CA ILE A 34 14.76 5.31 16.66
C ILE A 34 13.29 5.66 16.34
N GLY A 35 12.36 5.28 17.22
CA GLY A 35 10.96 5.65 17.09
C GLY A 35 10.29 4.94 15.91
N TYR A 36 9.74 5.72 14.97
CA TYR A 36 9.08 5.25 13.75
C TYR A 36 9.97 5.39 12.49
N GLY A 37 11.29 5.22 12.64
CA GLY A 37 12.23 5.32 11.52
C GLY A 37 13.14 6.55 11.51
N THR A 38 13.15 7.35 12.58
CA THR A 38 13.94 8.58 12.66
C THR A 38 15.44 8.28 12.75
N GLN A 39 16.23 8.86 11.85
CA GLN A 39 17.71 8.81 11.85
C GLN A 39 18.37 10.15 12.19
N PHE A 40 17.68 11.25 11.92
CA PHE A 40 18.07 12.61 12.26
C PHE A 40 16.91 13.29 13.00
N TYR A 41 17.20 13.99 14.08
CA TYR A 41 16.21 14.77 14.82
C TYR A 41 15.80 16.04 14.04
N PRO A 42 14.72 16.73 14.44
CA PRO A 42 14.30 17.98 13.80
C PRO A 42 15.35 19.10 13.78
N ASP A 43 16.35 19.04 14.67
CA ASP A 43 17.50 19.95 14.71
C ASP A 43 18.68 19.47 13.85
N GLU A 44 18.44 18.49 12.98
CA GLU A 44 19.40 17.84 12.08
C GLU A 44 20.51 17.04 12.81
N THR A 45 20.43 16.89 14.12
CA THR A 45 21.40 16.07 14.85
C THR A 45 21.15 14.57 14.61
N PRO A 46 22.20 13.77 14.36
CA PRO A 46 22.03 12.34 14.12
C PRO A 46 21.65 11.61 15.41
N VAL A 47 20.83 10.58 15.27
CA VAL A 47 20.54 9.62 16.35
C VAL A 47 21.81 8.85 16.68
N LYS A 48 22.07 8.66 17.97
CA LYS A 48 23.27 7.95 18.46
C LYS A 48 22.90 6.76 19.32
N GLN A 49 23.86 5.86 19.48
CA GLN A 49 23.74 4.73 20.39
C GLN A 49 23.33 5.17 21.80
N GLY A 50 22.39 4.45 22.39
CA GLY A 50 21.92 4.71 23.76
C GLY A 50 20.83 5.78 23.86
N HIS A 51 20.52 6.50 22.78
CA HIS A 51 19.37 7.40 22.75
C HIS A 51 18.05 6.63 22.97
N ARG A 52 17.10 7.30 23.63
CA ARG A 52 15.75 6.81 23.87
C ARG A 52 14.72 7.88 23.57
N CYS A 53 13.52 7.47 23.20
CA CYS A 53 12.40 8.38 23.03
C CYS A 53 11.10 7.76 23.56
N THR A 54 10.16 8.61 23.97
CA THR A 54 8.80 8.18 24.25
C THR A 54 8.00 8.06 22.94
N LYS A 55 6.84 7.42 22.98
CA LYS A 55 5.96 7.34 21.81
C LYS A 55 5.53 8.73 21.34
N GLU A 56 5.26 9.64 22.26
CA GLU A 56 4.86 11.01 21.98
C GLU A 56 5.98 11.74 21.22
N LYS A 57 7.22 11.60 21.69
CA LYS A 57 8.38 12.18 20.99
C LYS A 57 8.63 11.55 19.62
N ALA A 58 8.50 10.23 19.49
CA ALA A 58 8.60 9.56 18.20
C ALA A 58 7.52 10.05 17.21
N ILE A 59 6.30 10.32 17.69
CA ILE A 59 5.23 10.91 16.87
C ILE A 59 5.59 12.34 16.46
N GLU A 60 6.14 13.16 17.36
CA GLU A 60 6.60 14.51 17.02
C GLU A 60 7.68 14.49 15.93
N TYR A 61 8.68 13.58 16.05
CA TYR A 61 9.73 13.43 15.05
C TYR A 61 9.16 13.04 13.69
N LEU A 62 8.27 12.04 13.69
CA LEU A 62 7.62 11.58 12.47
C LEU A 62 6.74 12.68 11.82
N ILE A 63 6.01 13.47 12.63
CA ILE A 63 5.23 14.61 12.12
C ILE A 63 6.15 15.63 11.45
N ASN A 64 7.30 15.91 12.03
CA ASN A 64 8.27 16.83 11.45
C ASN A 64 8.82 16.30 10.12
N GLU A 65 9.27 15.04 10.10
CA GLU A 65 9.81 14.39 8.91
C GLU A 65 8.80 14.35 7.75
N ILE A 66 7.56 13.92 8.00
CA ILE A 66 6.50 13.90 6.98
C ILE A 66 6.18 15.30 6.46
N ARG A 67 6.24 16.34 7.31
CA ARG A 67 6.06 17.72 6.85
C ARG A 67 7.19 18.19 5.95
N GLU A 68 8.44 17.89 6.30
CA GLU A 68 9.58 18.24 5.45
C GLU A 68 9.53 17.50 4.11
N ILE A 69 9.29 16.19 4.12
CA ILE A 69 9.07 15.41 2.90
C ILE A 69 7.95 16.02 2.04
N SER A 70 6.81 16.35 2.65
CA SER A 70 5.67 16.92 1.92
C SER A 70 5.97 18.29 1.33
N LYS A 71 6.76 19.12 2.02
CA LYS A 71 7.24 20.41 1.48
C LYS A 71 8.15 20.20 0.29
N GLU A 72 9.07 19.23 0.34
CA GLU A 72 9.95 18.93 -0.79
C GLU A 72 9.15 18.38 -1.99
N ILE A 73 8.16 17.51 -1.76
CA ILE A 73 7.24 17.06 -2.83
C ILE A 73 6.48 18.25 -3.43
N GLU A 74 6.03 19.20 -2.61
CA GLU A 74 5.30 20.38 -3.08
C GLU A 74 6.16 21.30 -3.96
N LYS A 75 7.49 21.36 -3.72
CA LYS A 75 8.43 22.09 -4.58
C LYS A 75 8.59 21.48 -5.97
N LEU A 76 8.20 20.21 -6.17
CA LEU A 76 8.24 19.56 -7.48
C LEU A 76 7.10 20.04 -8.41
N ASP A 77 6.10 20.77 -7.89
CA ASP A 77 4.97 21.33 -8.66
C ASP A 77 4.21 20.28 -9.51
N LEU A 78 4.09 19.07 -8.98
CA LEU A 78 3.39 17.97 -9.65
C LEU A 78 1.87 18.17 -9.63
N PRO A 79 1.12 17.73 -10.65
CA PRO A 79 -0.34 17.86 -10.73
C PRO A 79 -1.06 16.80 -9.86
N ILE A 80 -0.65 16.66 -8.60
CA ILE A 80 -1.14 15.68 -7.65
C ILE A 80 -2.06 16.32 -6.61
N ASP A 81 -3.01 15.55 -6.10
CA ASP A 81 -3.87 16.00 -5.00
C ASP A 81 -3.26 15.73 -3.62
N PHE A 82 -4.00 16.09 -2.57
CA PHE A 82 -3.53 15.93 -1.20
C PHE A 82 -3.41 14.46 -0.75
N ALA A 83 -4.28 13.56 -1.22
CA ALA A 83 -4.19 12.13 -0.91
C ALA A 83 -2.98 11.49 -1.58
N MET A 84 -2.73 11.84 -2.85
CA MET A 84 -1.52 11.47 -3.57
C MET A 84 -0.26 11.95 -2.84
N LYS A 85 -0.24 13.21 -2.40
CA LYS A 85 0.88 13.78 -1.63
C LYS A 85 1.13 13.00 -0.34
N GLU A 86 0.09 12.64 0.41
CA GLU A 86 0.22 11.81 1.62
C GLU A 86 0.76 10.41 1.34
N ALA A 87 0.28 9.76 0.26
CA ALA A 87 0.80 8.46 -0.16
C ALA A 87 2.29 8.54 -0.52
N LEU A 88 2.69 9.53 -1.31
CA LEU A 88 4.08 9.75 -1.68
C LEU A 88 4.94 10.08 -0.45
N ALA A 89 4.43 10.85 0.52
CA ALA A 89 5.18 11.13 1.74
C ALA A 89 5.46 9.86 2.58
N SER A 90 4.48 8.95 2.70
CA SER A 90 4.70 7.65 3.35
C SER A 90 5.70 6.77 2.59
N PHE A 91 5.59 6.78 1.25
CA PHE A 91 6.48 6.04 0.38
C PHE A 91 7.92 6.53 0.48
N VAL A 92 8.14 7.85 0.38
CA VAL A 92 9.44 8.50 0.53
C VAL A 92 10.05 8.23 1.90
N HIS A 93 9.26 8.22 2.98
CA HIS A 93 9.75 7.81 4.30
C HIS A 93 10.33 6.39 4.28
N SER A 94 9.71 5.48 3.53
CA SER A 94 10.17 4.09 3.40
C SER A 94 11.45 3.92 2.58
N VAL A 95 11.54 4.62 1.44
CA VAL A 95 12.57 4.36 0.41
C VAL A 95 13.68 5.42 0.41
N GLY A 96 13.42 6.58 1.00
CA GLY A 96 14.29 7.74 1.01
C GLY A 96 14.05 8.72 -0.15
N TRP A 97 14.49 9.96 0.05
CA TRP A 97 14.31 11.05 -0.92
C TRP A 97 15.02 10.80 -2.26
N LYS A 98 16.30 10.36 -2.22
CA LYS A 98 17.08 10.15 -3.45
C LYS A 98 16.49 9.05 -4.34
N PRO A 99 16.17 7.84 -3.84
CA PRO A 99 15.54 6.81 -4.66
C PRO A 99 14.20 7.26 -5.27
N PHE A 100 13.38 7.98 -4.51
CA PHE A 100 12.15 8.58 -5.04
C PHE A 100 12.42 9.57 -6.18
N LEU A 101 13.37 10.50 -6.01
CA LEU A 101 13.71 11.53 -7.00
C LEU A 101 14.22 10.94 -8.33
N TYR A 102 14.87 9.78 -8.29
CA TYR A 102 15.38 9.08 -9.49
C TYR A 102 14.46 7.96 -9.98
N SER A 103 13.27 7.79 -9.39
CA SER A 103 12.26 6.83 -9.85
C SER A 103 11.46 7.37 -11.03
N SER A 104 10.69 6.49 -11.69
CA SER A 104 9.77 6.89 -12.76
C SER A 104 8.50 7.62 -12.26
N ILE A 105 8.32 7.76 -10.93
CA ILE A 105 7.12 8.35 -10.32
C ILE A 105 6.93 9.79 -10.76
N ILE A 106 8.00 10.60 -10.76
CA ILE A 106 7.93 12.03 -11.10
C ILE A 106 7.47 12.21 -12.55
N ASP A 107 8.18 11.59 -13.49
CA ASP A 107 7.84 11.64 -14.92
C ASP A 107 6.43 11.11 -15.23
N SER A 108 5.97 10.10 -14.48
CA SER A 108 4.63 9.54 -14.62
C SER A 108 3.57 10.47 -14.03
N ALA A 109 3.85 11.09 -12.89
CA ALA A 109 2.95 12.03 -12.24
C ALA A 109 2.78 13.33 -13.04
N GLU A 110 3.85 13.87 -13.63
CA GLU A 110 3.79 15.02 -14.54
C GLU A 110 2.86 14.76 -15.74
N ARG A 111 2.90 13.53 -16.28
CA ARG A 111 2.05 13.07 -17.38
C ARG A 111 0.65 12.63 -16.92
N ARG A 112 0.36 12.67 -15.61
CA ARG A 112 -0.87 12.17 -14.99
C ARG A 112 -1.14 10.68 -15.27
N ASP A 113 -0.09 9.91 -15.48
CA ASP A 113 -0.16 8.45 -15.62
C ASP A 113 -0.16 7.80 -14.24
N TRP A 114 -1.32 7.83 -13.58
CA TRP A 114 -1.48 7.34 -12.22
C TRP A 114 -1.28 5.81 -12.10
N LEU A 115 -1.52 5.08 -13.18
CA LEU A 115 -1.27 3.64 -13.22
C LEU A 115 0.23 3.37 -13.18
N ALA A 116 1.02 4.05 -14.03
CA ALA A 116 2.47 3.91 -14.02
C ALA A 116 3.08 4.31 -12.66
N VAL A 117 2.56 5.35 -12.00
CA VAL A 117 2.99 5.72 -10.63
C VAL A 117 2.75 4.57 -9.64
N VAL A 118 1.57 3.94 -9.68
CA VAL A 118 1.23 2.85 -8.76
C VAL A 118 2.01 1.56 -9.07
N GLU A 119 2.23 1.25 -10.33
CA GLU A 119 3.09 0.13 -10.74
C GLU A 119 4.53 0.33 -10.23
N GLU A 120 5.07 1.53 -10.39
CA GLU A 120 6.38 1.90 -9.85
C GLU A 120 6.40 1.74 -8.33
N ILE A 121 5.47 2.34 -7.58
CA ILE A 121 5.35 2.17 -6.11
C ILE A 121 5.35 0.68 -5.73
N ASN A 122 4.53 -0.14 -6.40
CA ASN A 122 4.41 -1.57 -6.10
C ASN A 122 5.67 -2.40 -6.41
N SER A 123 6.60 -1.89 -7.20
CA SER A 123 7.88 -2.56 -7.50
C SER A 123 8.91 -2.46 -6.37
N TRP A 124 8.76 -1.49 -5.45
CA TRP A 124 9.67 -1.27 -4.32
C TRP A 124 9.39 -2.21 -3.14
N ILE A 125 9.59 -3.51 -3.38
CA ILE A 125 9.37 -4.61 -2.44
C ILE A 125 10.61 -5.48 -2.21
N TYR A 126 11.74 -5.15 -2.83
CA TYR A 126 12.96 -5.95 -2.80
C TYR A 126 14.02 -5.34 -1.87
N ASP A 127 14.79 -6.19 -1.21
CA ASP A 127 16.03 -5.79 -0.55
C ASP A 127 17.18 -5.59 -1.55
N ARG A 128 18.37 -5.22 -1.07
CA ARG A 128 19.58 -5.02 -1.89
C ARG A 128 20.05 -6.31 -2.59
N ASN A 129 19.63 -7.47 -2.10
CA ASN A 129 19.97 -8.79 -2.63
C ASN A 129 18.87 -9.34 -3.57
N ASN A 130 17.86 -8.52 -3.93
CA ASN A 130 16.69 -8.89 -4.71
C ASN A 130 15.77 -9.94 -4.06
N ASN A 131 15.79 -10.05 -2.72
CA ASN A 131 14.79 -10.85 -2.00
C ASN A 131 13.55 -9.99 -1.70
N VAL A 132 12.39 -10.61 -1.84
CA VAL A 132 11.12 -9.95 -1.52
C VAL A 132 10.99 -9.76 0.00
N ILE A 133 10.71 -8.52 0.42
CA ILE A 133 10.39 -8.16 1.79
C ILE A 133 8.86 -8.16 1.95
N ALA A 134 8.31 -9.25 2.50
CA ALA A 134 6.85 -9.45 2.59
C ALA A 134 6.07 -8.28 3.23
N PRO A 135 6.54 -7.63 4.32
CA PRO A 135 5.87 -6.45 4.88
C PRO A 135 5.72 -5.28 3.89
N LEU A 136 6.66 -5.12 2.95
CA LEU A 136 6.61 -4.04 1.96
C LEU A 136 5.49 -4.24 0.95
N ILE A 137 5.10 -5.48 0.61
CA ILE A 137 4.00 -5.74 -0.33
C ILE A 137 2.71 -5.06 0.16
N ASN A 138 2.34 -5.32 1.42
CA ASN A 138 1.14 -4.75 2.00
C ASN A 138 1.26 -3.22 2.15
N ARG A 139 2.45 -2.72 2.50
CA ARG A 139 2.70 -1.27 2.59
C ARG A 139 2.53 -0.56 1.26
N ARG A 140 3.14 -1.09 0.20
CA ARG A 140 3.03 -0.53 -1.16
C ARG A 140 1.59 -0.54 -1.65
N GLN A 141 0.83 -1.60 -1.36
CA GLN A 141 -0.61 -1.66 -1.67
C GLN A 141 -1.40 -0.57 -0.94
N GLU A 142 -1.18 -0.35 0.36
CA GLU A 142 -1.89 0.71 1.10
C GLU A 142 -1.51 2.11 0.64
N GLU A 143 -0.23 2.35 0.32
CA GLU A 143 0.24 3.60 -0.26
C GLU A 143 -0.38 3.85 -1.65
N ALA A 144 -0.41 2.82 -2.51
CA ALA A 144 -1.04 2.90 -3.82
C ALA A 144 -2.56 3.16 -3.74
N LEU A 145 -3.26 2.49 -2.82
CA LEU A 145 -4.70 2.71 -2.61
C LEU A 145 -4.99 4.13 -2.11
N LEU A 146 -4.15 4.66 -1.21
CA LEU A 146 -4.24 6.05 -0.78
C LEU A 146 -3.96 7.01 -1.94
N PHE A 147 -2.96 6.71 -2.78
CA PHE A 147 -2.64 7.52 -3.95
C PHE A 147 -3.81 7.63 -4.92
N LEU A 148 -4.54 6.53 -5.11
CA LEU A 148 -5.71 6.48 -5.99
C LEU A 148 -7.03 6.90 -5.33
N SER A 149 -7.06 7.25 -4.05
CA SER A 149 -8.31 7.37 -3.29
C SER A 149 -9.28 8.44 -3.81
N ASN A 150 -8.73 9.47 -4.45
CA ASN A 150 -9.45 10.61 -5.00
C ASN A 150 -9.37 10.70 -6.52
N VAL A 151 -8.74 9.70 -7.15
CA VAL A 151 -8.80 9.57 -8.60
C VAL A 151 -10.23 9.14 -8.92
N ASP A 152 -11.05 10.08 -9.41
CA ASP A 152 -12.33 9.79 -10.06
C ASP A 152 -12.04 8.95 -11.31
N CYS A 153 -11.77 7.68 -11.09
CA CYS A 153 -11.48 6.79 -12.17
C CYS A 153 -12.81 6.36 -12.74
N ALA A 154 -13.26 7.10 -13.75
CA ALA A 154 -14.23 6.58 -14.68
C ALA A 154 -13.74 5.24 -15.31
N TRP A 155 -12.45 4.90 -15.22
CA TRP A 155 -11.86 3.67 -15.79
C TRP A 155 -10.53 3.24 -15.11
N THR A 156 -10.55 2.71 -13.89
CA THR A 156 -9.40 1.91 -13.41
C THR A 156 -9.58 0.48 -13.91
N SER A 157 -8.49 -0.15 -14.35
CA SER A 157 -8.44 -1.58 -14.68
C SER A 157 -8.96 -2.49 -13.55
N GLN A 158 -8.90 -1.99 -12.31
CA GLN A 158 -9.40 -2.63 -11.09
C GLN A 158 -10.94 -2.73 -11.04
N GLU A 159 -11.67 -1.81 -11.69
CA GLU A 159 -13.14 -1.80 -11.73
C GLU A 159 -13.72 -2.30 -13.06
N LEU A 160 -12.88 -2.60 -14.06
CA LEU A 160 -13.33 -3.06 -15.39
C LEU A 160 -14.18 -4.33 -15.30
N LEU A 161 -13.77 -5.29 -14.46
CA LEU A 161 -14.53 -6.51 -14.25
C LEU A 161 -15.86 -6.24 -13.55
N LEU A 162 -15.85 -5.43 -12.49
CA LEU A 162 -17.06 -5.07 -11.76
C LEU A 162 -18.06 -4.30 -12.64
N LYS A 163 -17.58 -3.40 -13.49
CA LYS A 163 -18.40 -2.70 -14.49
C LYS A 163 -18.97 -3.67 -15.54
N ALA A 164 -18.13 -4.55 -16.11
CA ALA A 164 -18.58 -5.55 -17.06
C ALA A 164 -19.66 -6.47 -16.47
N PHE A 165 -19.56 -6.82 -15.18
CA PHE A 165 -20.59 -7.59 -14.48
C PHE A 165 -21.87 -6.79 -14.21
N ARG A 166 -21.77 -5.49 -13.87
CA ARG A 166 -22.96 -4.61 -13.68
C ARG A 166 -23.75 -4.40 -14.97
N ASP A 167 -23.04 -4.26 -16.08
CA ASP A 167 -23.61 -3.97 -17.40
C ASP A 167 -23.92 -5.26 -18.19
N TYR A 168 -23.64 -6.45 -17.63
CA TYR A 168 -23.81 -7.73 -18.30
C TYR A 168 -25.27 -7.99 -18.70
N SER A 169 -25.50 -8.18 -19.99
CA SER A 169 -26.82 -8.41 -20.59
C SER A 169 -26.97 -9.80 -21.22
N ALA A 170 -25.93 -10.63 -21.12
CA ALA A 170 -25.79 -11.92 -21.79
C ALA A 170 -25.76 -11.83 -23.33
N ALA A 171 -25.29 -10.70 -23.88
CA ALA A 171 -25.11 -10.57 -25.31
C ALA A 171 -24.02 -11.55 -25.82
N PRO A 172 -24.12 -12.07 -27.07
CA PRO A 172 -23.19 -13.08 -27.56
C PRO A 172 -21.70 -12.69 -27.52
N HIS A 173 -21.41 -11.39 -27.62
CA HIS A 173 -20.04 -10.87 -27.55
C HIS A 173 -19.52 -10.78 -26.11
N GLU A 174 -20.38 -10.46 -25.13
CA GLU A 174 -20.05 -10.45 -23.70
C GLU A 174 -19.71 -11.86 -23.21
N VAL A 175 -20.55 -12.85 -23.54
CA VAL A 175 -20.30 -14.27 -23.21
C VAL A 175 -18.98 -14.76 -23.81
N ARG A 176 -18.67 -14.33 -25.03
CA ARG A 176 -17.40 -14.66 -25.69
C ARG A 176 -16.20 -14.00 -25.00
N ALA A 177 -16.32 -12.75 -24.60
CA ALA A 177 -15.28 -12.03 -23.88
C ALA A 177 -14.98 -12.67 -22.52
N ILE A 178 -16.02 -13.03 -21.75
CA ILE A 178 -15.87 -13.72 -20.47
C ILE A 178 -15.19 -15.08 -20.66
N ARG A 179 -15.59 -15.87 -21.66
CA ARG A 179 -14.96 -17.17 -21.96
C ARG A 179 -13.48 -17.03 -22.35
N ASN A 180 -13.13 -15.99 -23.11
CA ASN A 180 -11.74 -15.74 -23.49
C ASN A 180 -10.90 -15.39 -22.25
N LEU A 181 -11.40 -14.49 -21.39
CA LEU A 181 -10.73 -14.17 -20.14
C LEU A 181 -10.58 -15.40 -19.24
N GLN A 182 -11.61 -16.24 -19.12
CA GLN A 182 -11.56 -17.49 -18.35
C GLN A 182 -10.44 -18.42 -18.84
N GLN A 183 -10.14 -18.47 -20.14
CA GLN A 183 -9.07 -19.31 -20.68
C GLN A 183 -7.66 -18.80 -20.32
N GLN A 184 -7.53 -17.52 -19.96
CA GLN A 184 -6.25 -16.89 -19.62
C GLN A 184 -5.95 -16.92 -18.12
N ILE A 185 -6.94 -17.20 -17.28
CA ILE A 185 -6.80 -17.21 -15.82
C ILE A 185 -6.53 -18.64 -15.33
N ASN A 186 -5.66 -18.76 -14.33
CA ASN A 186 -5.37 -20.05 -13.68
C ASN A 186 -6.65 -20.69 -13.11
N PRO A 187 -6.90 -22.00 -13.35
CA PRO A 187 -8.09 -22.70 -12.84
C PRO A 187 -8.30 -22.61 -11.32
N TYR A 188 -7.23 -22.56 -10.52
CA TYR A 188 -7.34 -22.40 -9.07
C TYR A 188 -7.83 -21.01 -8.67
N VAL A 189 -7.38 -19.98 -9.37
CA VAL A 189 -7.83 -18.60 -9.17
C VAL A 189 -9.30 -18.45 -9.57
N LEU A 190 -9.72 -19.11 -10.66
CA LEU A 190 -11.13 -19.15 -11.07
C LEU A 190 -12.01 -19.87 -10.04
N ALA A 191 -11.53 -20.98 -9.48
CA ALA A 191 -12.26 -21.73 -8.46
C ALA A 191 -12.41 -20.94 -7.16
N ASP A 192 -11.34 -20.28 -6.71
CA ASP A 192 -11.36 -19.40 -5.55
C ASP A 192 -12.31 -18.20 -5.76
N PHE A 193 -12.22 -17.53 -6.91
CA PHE A 193 -13.16 -16.49 -7.32
C PHE A 193 -14.61 -16.97 -7.29
N TYR A 194 -14.92 -18.13 -7.89
CA TYR A 194 -16.26 -18.70 -7.91
C TYR A 194 -16.78 -18.94 -6.48
N ASN A 195 -15.95 -19.53 -5.62
CA ASN A 195 -16.33 -19.79 -4.23
C ASN A 195 -16.65 -18.50 -3.49
N GLN A 196 -15.82 -17.46 -3.64
CA GLN A 196 -16.02 -16.15 -3.02
C GLN A 196 -17.25 -15.41 -3.56
N PHE A 197 -17.44 -15.43 -4.89
CA PHE A 197 -18.54 -14.74 -5.57
C PHE A 197 -19.91 -15.34 -5.24
N TYR A 198 -19.95 -16.66 -5.01
CA TYR A 198 -21.17 -17.40 -4.67
C TYR A 198 -21.24 -17.81 -3.20
N LEU A 199 -20.48 -17.16 -2.30
CA LEU A 199 -20.64 -17.35 -0.85
C LEU A 199 -22.11 -17.08 -0.47
N LYS A 200 -22.88 -18.15 -0.31
CA LYS A 200 -24.13 -18.11 0.44
C LYS A 200 -23.76 -17.74 1.87
N GLY A 201 -24.29 -16.64 2.40
CA GLY A 201 -24.46 -16.51 3.85
C GLY A 201 -25.09 -17.80 4.40
N PRO A 202 -24.85 -18.15 5.68
CA PRO A 202 -25.07 -19.50 6.20
C PRO A 202 -26.50 -19.97 5.87
N LYS A 203 -26.61 -20.98 5.00
CA LYS A 203 -27.85 -21.66 4.67
C LYS A 203 -27.64 -23.17 4.61
N ASP A 204 -28.27 -23.82 5.57
CA ASP A 204 -29.05 -25.04 5.41
C ASP A 204 -28.28 -26.31 5.01
N TRP A 205 -27.18 -26.61 5.71
CA TRP A 205 -26.58 -27.95 5.74
C TRP A 205 -26.52 -28.57 7.15
N GLU A 206 -27.34 -28.08 8.09
CA GLU A 206 -27.69 -28.93 9.23
C GLU A 206 -28.70 -29.96 8.72
N MET A 207 -28.26 -31.22 8.58
CA MET A 207 -29.19 -32.34 8.49
C MET A 207 -30.13 -32.23 9.70
N SER A 208 -31.43 -32.11 9.43
CA SER A 208 -32.40 -32.08 10.50
C SER A 208 -32.37 -33.42 11.24
N THR A 209 -32.67 -33.42 12.54
CA THR A 209 -32.80 -34.68 13.31
C THR A 209 -33.84 -35.63 12.71
N GLU A 210 -34.80 -35.12 11.93
CA GLU A 210 -35.77 -35.92 11.19
C GLU A 210 -35.17 -36.72 10.02
N ASP A 211 -34.02 -36.29 9.47
CA ASP A 211 -33.29 -37.01 8.42
C ASP A 211 -32.44 -38.15 8.99
N LEU A 212 -32.03 -38.06 10.27
CA LEU A 212 -31.30 -39.11 10.98
C LEU A 212 -32.22 -40.26 11.42
N ASP A 213 -33.47 -39.97 11.81
CA ASP A 213 -34.45 -40.98 12.23
C ASP A 213 -34.96 -41.86 11.07
N LYS A 214 -34.74 -41.46 9.81
CA LYS A 214 -35.09 -42.28 8.63
C LYS A 214 -34.00 -43.28 8.21
N ILE A 215 -32.83 -43.21 8.85
CA ILE A 215 -31.67 -44.08 8.57
C ILE A 215 -31.44 -45.06 9.75
N SER A 216 -32.22 -44.94 10.83
CA SER A 216 -32.36 -45.92 11.92
C SER A 216 -33.47 -46.94 11.62
#